data_AF-A0A378QHR5-F1
#
_entry.id   AF-A0A378QHR5-F1
#
_cell.length_a   1.000
_cell.length_b   1.000
_cell.length_c   1.000
_cell.angle_alpha   90.00
_cell.angle_beta   90.00
_cell.angle_gamma   90.00
#
_symmetry.space_group_name_H-M   'P 1'
#
loop_
_entity.id
_entity.type
_entity.pdbx_description
1 polymer ?
#
loop_
_entity_poly.entity_id
_entity_poly.type
_entity_poly.pdbx_seq_one_letter_code
_entity_poly.pdbx_strand_id
1 'polypeptide(L)'
;MAVNTDGTTITTNKDGQITANTTNLTNTPDGKVAEPTNPNSLVNAGDITKAINNSGFNIQTNGGDKELVKTGETVNFVNGDNIQITNDGKNITVATAKDVKFDSVNVGDTVNITNKGIDAGNTAIANVKAGTADTDAVNVGQLNEAVSNINSNITNNNKSLSKLKINPYKYWG
;
A
#
# COMPACT_ATOMS: atom_id res chain seq x y z
N MET A 1 -33.64 3.27 67.01
CA MET A 1 -33.04 2.21 66.17
C MET A 1 -31.86 2.84 65.47
N ALA A 2 -30.64 2.34 65.67
CA ALA A 2 -29.49 2.78 64.88
C ALA A 2 -29.52 2.03 63.54
N VAL A 3 -29.35 2.75 62.44
CA VAL A 3 -29.17 2.14 61.12
C VAL A 3 -27.69 1.76 61.00
N ASN A 4 -27.40 0.51 60.62
CA ASN A 4 -26.03 0.08 60.37
C ASN A 4 -25.58 0.56 58.98
N THR A 5 -24.38 1.11 58.90
CA THR A 5 -23.72 1.50 57.64
C THR A 5 -22.45 0.68 57.44
N ASP A 6 -21.97 0.55 56.20
CA ASP A 6 -20.69 -0.12 55.90
C ASP A 6 -19.46 0.77 56.20
N GLY A 7 -19.69 2.06 56.48
CA GLY A 7 -18.64 3.03 56.76
C GLY A 7 -17.80 3.39 55.53
N THR A 8 -18.13 2.86 54.35
CA THR A 8 -17.34 3.00 53.12
C THR A 8 -18.17 3.62 52.00
N THR A 9 -19.26 2.96 51.56
CA THR A 9 -20.16 3.48 50.53
C THR A 9 -21.26 4.35 51.13
N ILE A 10 -21.69 4.06 52.36
CA ILE A 10 -22.70 4.79 53.12
C ILE A 10 -22.15 5.10 54.51
N THR A 11 -22.36 6.31 55.00
CA THR A 11 -21.89 6.78 56.32
C THR A 11 -23.01 7.52 57.07
N THR A 12 -22.78 7.76 58.37
CA THR A 12 -23.62 8.65 59.19
C THR A 12 -22.86 9.95 59.43
N ASN A 13 -23.45 11.10 59.10
CA ASN A 13 -22.84 12.40 59.32
C ASN A 13 -22.90 12.83 60.80
N LYS A 14 -22.32 14.01 61.13
CA LYS A 14 -22.26 14.51 62.51
C LYS A 14 -23.64 14.78 63.13
N ASP A 15 -24.65 14.99 62.29
CA ASP A 15 -26.04 15.24 62.69
C ASP A 15 -26.87 13.95 62.79
N GLY A 16 -26.24 12.78 62.61
CA GLY A 16 -26.91 11.48 62.68
C GLY A 16 -27.66 11.08 61.40
N GLN A 17 -27.50 11.81 60.29
CA GLN A 17 -28.15 11.49 59.01
C GLN A 17 -27.33 10.50 58.19
N ILE A 18 -28.01 9.65 57.42
CA ILE A 18 -27.38 8.72 56.48
C ILE A 18 -26.98 9.47 55.21
N THR A 19 -25.72 9.33 54.80
CA THR A 19 -25.15 9.97 53.62
C THR A 19 -24.45 8.95 52.73
N ALA A 20 -24.59 9.10 51.41
CA ALA A 20 -23.84 8.31 50.44
C ALA A 20 -22.49 8.97 50.15
N ASN A 21 -21.43 8.17 50.20
CA ASN A 21 -20.12 8.59 49.74
C ASN A 21 -20.06 8.36 48.22
N THR A 22 -20.01 9.45 47.46
CA THR A 22 -19.94 9.40 46.00
C THR A 22 -18.58 9.87 45.50
N THR A 23 -18.16 9.33 44.36
CA THR A 23 -17.01 9.81 43.60
C THR A 23 -17.41 10.07 42.16
N ASN A 24 -16.59 10.84 41.45
CA ASN A 24 -16.76 11.09 40.03
C ASN A 24 -15.82 10.19 39.24
N LEU A 25 -16.24 9.81 38.03
CA LEU A 25 -15.37 9.23 37.03
C LEU A 25 -14.83 10.33 36.11
N THR A 26 -13.58 10.20 35.69
CA THR A 26 -12.95 11.14 34.75
C THR A 26 -12.24 10.37 33.65
N ASN A 27 -12.27 10.88 32.42
CA ASN A 27 -11.51 10.32 31.31
C ASN A 27 -10.16 11.06 31.17
N THR A 28 -9.09 10.35 30.84
CA THR A 28 -7.83 10.94 30.38
C THR A 28 -8.02 11.50 28.96
N PRO A 29 -7.10 12.37 28.49
CA PRO A 29 -7.13 12.85 27.10
C PRO A 29 -7.12 11.72 26.06
N ASP A 30 -6.53 10.57 26.39
CA ASP A 30 -6.48 9.37 25.53
C ASP A 30 -7.75 8.49 25.61
N GLY A 31 -8.82 8.96 26.26
CA GLY A 31 -10.11 8.24 26.35
C GLY A 31 -10.17 7.12 27.39
N LYS A 32 -9.14 6.93 28.22
CA LYS A 32 -9.18 5.96 29.33
C LYS A 32 -9.96 6.53 30.51
N VAL A 33 -10.82 5.74 31.17
CA VAL A 33 -11.34 6.14 32.50
C VAL A 33 -10.21 6.06 33.52
N ALA A 34 -9.86 7.20 34.12
CA ALA A 34 -8.88 7.27 35.19
C ALA A 34 -9.41 6.64 36.48
N GLU A 35 -8.50 6.12 37.29
CA GLU A 35 -8.86 5.56 38.59
C GLU A 35 -9.43 6.67 39.50
N PRO A 36 -10.61 6.47 40.11
CA PRO A 36 -11.21 7.48 40.97
C PRO A 36 -10.37 7.71 42.23
N THR A 37 -10.39 8.93 42.76
CA THR A 37 -9.70 9.29 44.01
C THR A 37 -10.16 8.48 45.22
N ASN A 38 -11.41 7.98 45.19
CA ASN A 38 -12.01 7.10 46.18
C ASN A 38 -12.63 5.88 45.47
N PRO A 39 -11.85 4.82 45.16
CA PRO A 39 -12.30 3.72 44.30
C PRO A 39 -13.41 2.86 44.92
N ASN A 40 -13.60 2.93 46.24
CA ASN A 40 -14.66 2.20 46.95
C ASN A 40 -15.95 3.03 47.14
N SER A 41 -16.03 4.25 46.62
CA SER A 41 -17.24 5.09 46.70
C SER A 41 -18.24 4.78 45.59
N LEU A 42 -19.49 5.17 45.79
CA LEU A 42 -20.55 5.04 44.80
C LEU A 42 -20.36 6.03 43.65
N VAL A 43 -20.94 5.72 42.48
CA VAL A 43 -21.03 6.63 41.32
C VAL A 43 -22.48 6.76 40.91
N ASN A 44 -22.89 7.94 40.41
CA ASN A 44 -24.25 8.11 39.91
C ASN A 44 -24.36 7.76 38.41
N ALA A 45 -25.59 7.52 37.94
CA ALA A 45 -25.86 7.14 36.55
C ALA A 45 -25.37 8.19 35.52
N GLY A 46 -25.40 9.48 35.88
CA GLY A 46 -24.89 10.56 35.04
C GLY A 46 -23.38 10.48 34.83
N ASP A 47 -22.62 10.19 35.90
CA ASP A 47 -21.16 10.04 35.84
C ASP A 47 -20.76 8.79 35.06
N ILE A 48 -21.47 7.68 35.25
CA ILE A 48 -21.28 6.46 34.44
C ILE A 48 -21.49 6.78 32.96
N THR A 49 -22.59 7.47 32.62
CA THR A 49 -22.91 7.82 31.23
C THR A 49 -21.85 8.72 30.61
N LYS A 50 -21.39 9.75 31.35
CA LYS A 50 -20.29 10.63 30.90
C LYS A 50 -19.00 9.86 30.68
N ALA A 51 -18.62 8.99 31.61
CA ALA A 51 -17.40 8.21 31.51
C ALA A 51 -17.42 7.29 30.29
N ILE A 52 -18.52 6.59 30.05
CA ILE A 52 -18.69 5.69 28.89
C ILE A 52 -18.67 6.47 27.57
N ASN A 53 -19.45 7.54 27.46
CA ASN A 53 -19.59 8.30 26.22
C ASN A 53 -18.34 9.12 25.86
N ASN A 54 -17.50 9.46 26.84
CA ASN A 54 -16.22 10.11 26.61
C ASN A 54 -15.03 9.15 26.58
N SER A 55 -15.25 7.88 26.88
CA SER A 55 -14.23 6.85 26.69
C SER A 55 -14.13 6.42 25.25
N GLY A 56 -12.98 5.87 24.89
CA GLY A 56 -12.69 5.49 23.51
C GLY A 56 -11.32 4.87 23.35
N PHE A 57 -10.89 4.79 22.10
CA PHE A 57 -9.54 4.40 21.71
C PHE A 57 -8.98 5.43 20.72
N ASN A 58 -7.67 5.61 20.72
CA ASN A 58 -7.01 6.47 19.74
C ASN A 58 -6.78 5.72 18.43
N ILE A 59 -7.10 6.35 17.30
CA ILE A 59 -6.62 5.95 15.98
C ILE A 59 -5.41 6.81 15.59
N GLN A 60 -4.39 6.18 15.01
CA GLN A 60 -3.18 6.84 14.55
C GLN A 60 -2.73 6.14 13.26
N THR A 61 -2.28 6.90 12.28
CA THR A 61 -1.71 6.35 11.03
C THR A 61 -0.28 6.83 10.86
N ASN A 62 0.62 5.91 10.54
CA ASN A 62 2.03 6.19 10.20
C ASN A 62 2.77 7.10 11.22
N GLY A 63 2.46 6.96 12.52
CA GLY A 63 3.09 7.76 13.57
C GLY A 63 2.66 9.23 13.63
N GLY A 64 1.61 9.62 12.89
CA GLY A 64 1.03 10.97 12.93
C GLY A 64 0.26 11.28 14.21
N ASP A 65 -0.63 12.26 14.18
CA ASP A 65 -1.43 12.60 15.37
C ASP A 65 -2.43 11.50 15.73
N LYS A 66 -2.76 11.43 17.02
CA LYS A 66 -3.82 10.56 17.54
C LYS A 66 -5.15 11.28 17.47
N GLU A 67 -6.17 10.60 16.97
CA GLU A 67 -7.56 11.03 17.05
C GLU A 67 -8.31 10.09 18.00
N LEU A 68 -8.99 10.63 19.02
CA LEU A 68 -9.76 9.82 19.96
C LEU A 68 -11.11 9.44 19.34
N VAL A 69 -11.31 8.16 19.08
CA VAL A 69 -12.59 7.58 18.67
C VAL A 69 -13.39 7.19 19.91
N LYS A 70 -14.44 7.95 20.20
CA LYS A 70 -15.30 7.74 21.37
C LYS A 70 -16.32 6.63 21.14
N THR A 71 -16.91 6.15 22.23
CA THR A 71 -18.04 5.21 22.19
C THR A 71 -19.17 5.77 21.33
N GLY A 72 -19.57 5.00 20.32
CA GLY A 72 -20.65 5.38 19.38
C GLY A 72 -20.18 6.11 18.13
N GLU A 73 -18.91 6.51 18.06
CA GLU A 73 -18.33 7.05 16.82
C GLU A 73 -17.98 5.93 15.83
N THR A 74 -17.84 6.31 14.56
CA THR A 74 -17.53 5.38 13.47
C THR A 74 -16.17 5.73 12.87
N VAL A 75 -15.30 4.72 12.75
CA VAL A 75 -14.10 4.81 11.91
C VAL A 75 -14.48 4.38 10.51
N ASN A 76 -14.33 5.27 9.54
CA ASN A 76 -14.62 4.97 8.13
C ASN A 76 -13.32 4.68 7.37
N PHE A 77 -13.21 3.47 6.83
CA PHE A 77 -12.12 3.11 5.92
C PHE A 77 -12.59 3.35 4.50
N VAL A 78 -11.91 4.26 3.79
CA VAL A 78 -12.29 4.67 2.43
C VAL A 78 -11.40 4.02 1.39
N ASN A 79 -11.98 3.66 0.25
CA ASN A 79 -11.21 3.17 -0.90
C ASN A 79 -10.31 4.28 -1.44
N GLY A 80 -9.11 3.88 -1.88
CA GLY A 80 -8.25 4.70 -2.72
C GLY A 80 -8.35 4.28 -4.18
N ASP A 81 -7.54 4.87 -5.04
CA ASP A 81 -7.52 4.54 -6.47
C ASP A 81 -7.12 3.08 -6.73
N ASN A 82 -6.09 2.60 -6.04
CA ASN A 82 -5.51 1.26 -6.27
C ASN A 82 -5.85 0.26 -5.17
N ILE A 83 -6.43 0.69 -4.05
CA ILE A 83 -6.73 -0.16 -2.89
C ILE A 83 -8.24 -0.18 -2.66
N GLN A 84 -8.80 -1.38 -2.77
CA GLN A 84 -10.19 -1.68 -2.47
C GLN A 84 -10.29 -2.23 -1.05
N ILE A 85 -11.21 -1.65 -0.28
CA ILE A 85 -11.58 -2.06 1.06
C ILE A 85 -13.05 -2.47 1.02
N THR A 86 -13.34 -3.70 1.43
CA THR A 86 -14.71 -4.21 1.55
C THR A 86 -14.93 -4.79 2.92
N ASN A 87 -16.16 -4.71 3.42
CA ASN A 87 -16.56 -5.33 4.67
C ASN A 87 -17.65 -6.37 4.46
N ASP A 88 -17.52 -7.51 5.14
CA ASP A 88 -18.58 -8.49 5.31
C ASP A 88 -18.72 -8.80 6.80
N GLY A 89 -19.67 -8.10 7.43
CA GLY A 89 -19.83 -8.09 8.88
C GLY A 89 -18.58 -7.60 9.60
N LYS A 90 -17.84 -8.54 10.20
CA LYS A 90 -16.59 -8.27 10.95
C LYS A 90 -15.32 -8.53 10.13
N ASN A 91 -15.45 -9.11 8.93
CA ASN A 91 -14.32 -9.31 8.04
C ASN A 91 -14.07 -8.05 7.23
N ILE A 92 -12.87 -7.49 7.35
CA ILE A 92 -12.41 -6.40 6.50
C ILE A 92 -11.41 -7.00 5.51
N THR A 93 -11.71 -6.90 4.23
CA THR A 93 -10.80 -7.30 3.15
C THR A 93 -10.14 -6.07 2.58
N VAL A 94 -8.82 -6.06 2.55
CA VAL A 94 -8.01 -5.05 1.87
C VAL A 94 -7.33 -5.74 0.70
N ALA A 95 -7.61 -5.26 -0.51
CA ALA A 95 -7.10 -5.84 -1.75
C ALA A 95 -6.63 -4.74 -2.70
N THR A 96 -5.75 -5.10 -3.64
CA THR A 96 -5.52 -4.26 -4.81
C THR A 96 -6.75 -4.27 -5.69
N ALA A 97 -7.07 -3.12 -6.29
CA ALA A 97 -8.08 -3.06 -7.33
C ALA A 97 -7.71 -3.99 -8.51
N LYS A 98 -8.72 -4.45 -9.26
CA LYS A 98 -8.50 -5.27 -10.46
C LYS A 98 -7.72 -4.49 -11.53
N ASP A 99 -8.07 -3.22 -11.69
CA ASP A 99 -7.41 -2.28 -12.57
C ASP A 99 -6.73 -1.22 -11.68
N VAL A 100 -5.40 -1.13 -11.79
CA VAL A 100 -4.58 -0.21 -11.01
C VAL A 100 -3.90 0.80 -11.93
N LYS A 101 -3.71 2.01 -11.42
CA LYS A 101 -3.05 3.11 -12.13
C LYS A 101 -1.83 3.56 -11.37
N PHE A 102 -0.69 3.55 -12.05
CA PHE A 102 0.57 4.09 -11.55
C PHE A 102 1.11 5.10 -12.56
N ASP A 103 1.75 6.16 -12.06
CA ASP A 103 2.52 7.07 -12.92
C ASP A 103 3.85 6.41 -13.39
N SER A 104 4.42 5.57 -12.52
CA SER A 104 5.62 4.77 -12.80
C SER A 104 5.63 3.46 -12.01
N VAL A 105 6.22 2.42 -12.60
CA VAL A 105 6.53 1.15 -11.92
C VAL A 105 8.01 0.85 -12.08
N ASN A 106 8.70 0.70 -10.95
CA ASN A 106 10.08 0.25 -10.90
C ASN A 106 10.07 -1.26 -10.65
N VAL A 107 10.71 -2.02 -11.54
CA VAL A 107 10.80 -3.49 -11.44
C VAL A 107 12.23 -3.85 -11.06
N GLY A 108 12.40 -4.28 -9.81
CA GLY A 108 13.72 -4.35 -9.19
C GLY A 108 14.34 -2.94 -9.08
N ASP A 109 15.64 -2.84 -9.28
CA ASP A 109 16.38 -1.59 -9.11
C ASP A 109 16.70 -0.86 -10.43
N THR A 110 16.38 -1.47 -11.58
CA THR A 110 16.91 -1.00 -12.87
C THR A 110 15.86 -0.78 -13.96
N VAL A 111 14.81 -1.62 -14.04
CA VAL A 111 13.80 -1.51 -15.11
C VAL A 111 12.70 -0.54 -14.68
N ASN A 112 12.39 0.42 -15.53
CA ASN A 112 11.37 1.45 -15.26
C ASN A 112 10.32 1.48 -16.37
N ILE A 113 9.04 1.45 -15.99
CA ILE A 113 7.90 1.61 -16.90
C ILE A 113 7.17 2.89 -16.52
N THR A 114 7.00 3.79 -17.49
CA THR A 114 6.34 5.09 -17.30
C THR A 114 5.37 5.38 -18.44
N ASN A 115 4.61 6.47 -18.33
CA ASN A 115 3.78 6.97 -19.42
C ASN A 115 4.56 7.39 -20.68
N LYS A 116 5.91 7.45 -20.64
CA LYS A 116 6.77 7.75 -21.79
C LYS A 116 7.34 6.51 -22.47
N GLY A 117 7.19 5.32 -21.87
CA GLY A 117 7.72 4.07 -22.40
C GLY A 117 8.44 3.21 -21.36
N ILE A 118 9.26 2.29 -21.86
CA ILE A 118 9.99 1.28 -21.08
C ILE A 118 11.48 1.57 -21.16
N ASP A 119 12.14 1.66 -20.01
CA ASP A 119 13.59 1.61 -19.87
C ASP A 119 13.99 0.24 -19.32
N ALA A 120 14.78 -0.52 -20.09
CA ALA A 120 15.23 -1.86 -19.72
C ALA A 120 16.39 -1.84 -18.69
N GLY A 121 16.90 -0.67 -18.30
CA GLY A 121 17.88 -0.56 -17.22
C GLY A 121 19.17 -1.34 -17.48
N ASN A 122 19.72 -1.24 -18.71
CA ASN A 122 20.86 -2.02 -19.17
C ASN A 122 20.70 -3.55 -19.04
N THR A 123 19.46 -4.05 -19.00
CA THR A 123 19.16 -5.47 -18.92
C THR A 123 18.76 -6.00 -20.29
N ALA A 124 19.22 -7.20 -20.65
CA ALA A 124 18.83 -7.85 -21.89
C ALA A 124 17.33 -8.20 -21.88
N ILE A 125 16.61 -7.84 -22.93
CA ILE A 125 15.23 -8.28 -23.16
C ILE A 125 15.29 -9.62 -23.90
N ALA A 126 15.22 -10.72 -23.14
CA ALA A 126 15.24 -12.07 -23.69
C ALA A 126 13.84 -12.51 -24.18
N ASN A 127 13.80 -13.61 -24.95
CA ASN A 127 12.57 -14.24 -25.43
C ASN A 127 11.68 -13.34 -26.33
N VAL A 128 12.31 -12.41 -27.06
CA VAL A 128 11.64 -11.59 -28.08
C VAL A 128 11.39 -12.45 -29.32
N LYS A 129 10.12 -12.73 -29.62
CA LYS A 129 9.70 -13.40 -30.86
C LYS A 129 10.08 -12.52 -32.07
N ALA A 130 10.36 -13.15 -33.23
CA ALA A 130 10.69 -12.41 -34.45
C ALA A 130 9.56 -11.44 -34.82
N GLY A 131 9.91 -10.16 -34.99
CA GLY A 131 8.98 -9.11 -35.38
C GLY A 131 8.52 -9.28 -36.83
N THR A 132 7.26 -8.98 -37.09
CA THR A 132 6.65 -9.13 -38.43
C THR A 132 6.03 -7.83 -38.94
N ALA A 133 5.59 -6.95 -38.04
CA ALA A 133 5.15 -5.60 -38.36
C ALA A 133 6.30 -4.59 -38.23
N ASP A 134 6.17 -3.45 -38.93
CA ASP A 134 7.20 -2.39 -38.95
C ASP A 134 7.51 -1.80 -37.56
N THR A 135 6.57 -1.92 -36.62
CA THR A 135 6.69 -1.41 -35.24
C THR A 135 7.08 -2.47 -34.21
N ASP A 136 7.30 -3.72 -34.63
CA ASP A 136 7.73 -4.78 -33.73
C ASP A 136 9.23 -4.63 -33.40
N ALA A 137 9.62 -5.08 -32.20
CA ALA A 137 11.03 -5.22 -31.86
C ALA A 137 11.69 -6.31 -32.73
N VAL A 138 12.94 -6.08 -33.14
CA VAL A 138 13.77 -7.04 -33.88
C VAL A 138 14.59 -7.86 -32.89
N ASN A 139 14.62 -9.18 -33.06
CA ASN A 139 15.48 -10.05 -32.25
C ASN A 139 16.83 -10.36 -32.96
N VAL A 140 17.78 -10.93 -32.22
CA VAL A 140 19.14 -11.22 -32.74
C VAL A 140 19.12 -12.23 -33.90
N GLY A 141 18.14 -13.14 -33.95
CA GLY A 141 18.00 -14.09 -35.06
C GLY A 141 17.73 -13.40 -36.40
N GLN A 142 16.81 -12.45 -36.42
CA GLN A 142 16.50 -11.66 -37.62
C GLN A 142 17.70 -10.82 -38.07
N LEU A 143 18.45 -10.24 -37.12
CA LEU A 143 19.69 -9.52 -37.43
C LEU A 143 20.73 -10.44 -38.08
N ASN A 144 20.93 -11.64 -37.52
CA ASN A 144 21.87 -12.62 -38.07
C ASN A 144 21.47 -13.09 -39.48
N GLU A 145 20.18 -13.29 -39.75
CA GLU A 145 19.67 -13.64 -41.08
C GLU A 145 19.94 -12.52 -42.10
N ALA A 146 19.65 -11.27 -41.74
CA ALA A 146 19.92 -10.11 -42.59
C ALA A 146 21.42 -9.98 -42.92
N VAL A 147 22.30 -10.15 -41.92
CA VAL A 147 23.75 -10.14 -42.09
C VAL A 147 24.22 -11.30 -42.98
N SER A 148 23.67 -12.49 -42.79
CA SER A 148 23.98 -13.68 -43.59
C SER A 148 23.65 -13.47 -45.08
N ASN A 149 22.48 -12.88 -45.37
CA ASN A 149 22.05 -12.55 -46.73
C ASN A 149 23.01 -11.55 -47.40
N ILE A 150 23.46 -10.52 -46.68
CA ILE A 150 24.45 -9.55 -47.17
C ILE A 150 25.79 -10.23 -47.49
N ASN A 151 26.30 -11.06 -46.58
CA ASN A 151 27.57 -11.77 -46.78
C ASN A 151 27.53 -12.71 -47.99
N SER A 152 26.39 -13.35 -48.22
CA SER A 152 26.16 -14.21 -49.38
C SER A 152 26.25 -13.41 -50.69
N ASN A 153 25.63 -12.23 -50.73
CA ASN A 153 25.70 -11.33 -51.88
C ASN A 153 27.13 -10.83 -52.16
N ILE A 154 27.88 -10.43 -51.12
CA ILE A 154 29.29 -10.01 -51.26
C ILE A 154 30.14 -11.15 -51.84
N THR A 155 29.98 -12.35 -51.30
CA THR A 155 30.71 -13.53 -51.77
C THR A 155 30.41 -13.81 -53.24
N ASN A 156 29.15 -13.69 -53.66
CA ASN A 156 28.74 -13.88 -55.05
C ASN A 156 29.30 -12.80 -55.98
N ASN A 157 29.34 -11.55 -55.53
CA ASN A 157 29.94 -10.45 -56.28
C ASN A 157 31.46 -10.65 -56.45
N ASN A 158 32.17 -11.04 -55.39
CA ASN A 158 33.61 -11.34 -55.45
C ASN A 158 33.93 -12.47 -56.43
N LYS A 159 33.10 -13.53 -56.46
CA LYS A 159 33.21 -14.61 -57.45
C LYS A 159 32.98 -14.12 -58.88
N SER A 160 32.10 -13.15 -59.09
CA SER A 160 31.82 -12.60 -60.42
C SER A 160 32.98 -11.72 -60.89
N LEU A 161 33.54 -10.90 -60.00
CA LEU A 161 34.72 -10.08 -60.29
C LEU A 161 35.96 -10.93 -60.57
N SER A 162 36.16 -12.05 -59.86
CA SER A 162 37.31 -12.92 -60.09
C SER A 162 37.29 -13.60 -61.47
N LYS A 163 36.11 -13.72 -62.09
CA LYS A 163 35.94 -14.20 -63.47
C LYS A 163 36.23 -13.14 -64.52
N LEU A 164 36.28 -11.86 -64.14
CA LEU A 164 36.58 -10.74 -65.05
C LEU A 164 38.09 -10.57 -65.30
N LYS A 165 38.96 -11.54 -64.94
CA LYS A 165 40.39 -11.49 -65.30
C LYS A 165 40.53 -11.37 -66.82
N ILE A 166 40.83 -10.15 -67.27
CA ILE A 166 41.05 -9.78 -68.67
C ILE A 166 42.18 -10.65 -69.19
N ASN A 167 41.96 -11.39 -70.28
CA ASN A 167 43.03 -12.13 -70.94
C ASN A 167 43.97 -11.12 -71.60
N PRO A 168 45.20 -10.88 -71.08
CA PRO A 168 46.05 -9.79 -71.54
C PRO A 168 46.67 -10.06 -72.92
N TYR A 169 46.49 -11.25 -73.50
CA TYR A 169 47.14 -11.66 -74.75
C TYR A 169 46.22 -11.72 -75.97
N LYS A 170 44.96 -11.28 -75.87
CA LYS A 170 44.00 -11.42 -76.98
C LYS A 170 44.04 -10.29 -78.02
N TYR A 171 44.94 -9.29 -77.87
CA TYR A 171 44.93 -8.09 -78.71
C TYR A 171 46.19 -7.81 -79.53
N TRP A 172 47.27 -8.61 -79.44
CA TRP A 172 48.47 -8.42 -80.26
C TRP A 172 48.65 -9.60 -81.21
N GLY A 173 47.96 -9.54 -82.34
CA GLY A 173 48.30 -10.25 -83.58
C GLY A 173 48.89 -9.27 -84.59
#